data_AF-A0A350CUD3-F1
#
_entry.id   AF-A0A350CUD3-F1
#
_cell.length_a   1.000
_cell.length_b   1.000
_cell.length_c   1.000
_cell.angle_alpha   90.00
_cell.angle_beta   90.00
_cell.angle_gamma   90.00
#
_symmetry.space_group_name_H-M   'P 1'
#
loop_
_entity.id
_entity.type
_entity.pdbx_description
1 polymer ?
#
loop_
_entity_poly.entity_id
_entity_poly.type
_entity_poly.pdbx_seq_one_letter_code
_entity_poly.pdbx_strand_id
1 'polypeptide(L)' 'MKPLAHWMAAAVLAVGAGVAGAAEVLLGPGDVVRLSVYGSPDLSIETRVSESGAI' A
#
# COMPACT_ATOMS: atom_id res chain seq x y z
N MET A 1 -16.92 -31.56 19.93
CA MET A 1 -17.24 -30.20 19.45
C MET A 1 -16.01 -29.30 19.34
N LYS A 2 -15.10 -29.34 20.32
CA LYS A 2 -13.87 -28.53 20.37
C LYS A 2 -12.97 -28.60 19.11
N PRO A 3 -12.67 -29.77 18.51
CA PRO A 3 -11.75 -29.80 17.36
C PRO A 3 -12.34 -29.15 16.12
N LEU A 4 -13.65 -29.29 15.89
CA LEU A 4 -14.35 -28.69 14.76
C LEU A 4 -14.29 -27.15 14.83
N ALA A 5 -14.41 -26.59 16.02
CA ALA A 5 -14.30 -25.14 16.24
C ALA A 5 -12.89 -24.61 15.91
N HIS A 6 -11.85 -25.38 16.21
CA HIS A 6 -10.47 -24.99 15.87
C HIS A 6 -10.22 -25.07 14.36
N TRP A 7 -10.77 -26.09 13.69
CA TRP A 7 -10.70 -26.21 12.23
C TRP A 7 -11.46 -25.09 11.50
N MET A 8 -12.64 -24.72 12.02
CA MET A 8 -13.40 -23.56 11.51
C MET A 8 -12.64 -22.25 11.71
N ALA A 9 -12.04 -22.04 12.89
CA ALA A 9 -11.24 -20.85 13.16
C ALA A 9 -9.99 -20.80 12.25
N ALA A 10 -9.31 -21.93 12.04
CA ALA A 10 -8.16 -22.02 11.14
C ALA A 10 -8.54 -21.72 9.69
N ALA A 11 -9.68 -22.22 9.21
CA ALA A 11 -10.17 -21.93 7.86
C ALA A 11 -10.48 -20.43 7.67
N VAL A 12 -11.10 -19.79 8.65
CA VAL A 12 -11.38 -18.34 8.64
C VAL A 12 -10.08 -17.53 8.59
N LEU A 13 -9.08 -17.89 9.40
CA LEU A 13 -7.79 -17.21 9.42
C LEU A 13 -7.01 -17.40 8.12
N ALA A 14 -7.07 -18.58 7.51
CA ALA A 14 -6.42 -18.87 6.24
C ALA A 14 -6.99 -18.04 5.07
N VAL A 15 -8.31 -17.81 5.05
CA VAL A 15 -8.96 -16.95 4.04
C VAL A 15 -8.59 -15.47 4.24
N GLY A 16 -8.50 -15.01 5.49
CA GLY A 16 -8.14 -13.62 5.80
C GLY A 16 -6.68 -13.27 5.52
N ALA A 17 -5.76 -14.24 5.63
CA ALA A 17 -4.32 -14.02 5.43
C ALA A 17 -3.92 -13.76 3.97
N GLY A 18 -4.75 -14.14 2.99
CA GLY A 18 -4.46 -13.99 1.56
C GLY A 18 -4.74 -12.60 0.97
N VAL A 19 -5.33 -11.67 1.74
CA VAL A 19 -5.82 -10.37 1.23
C VAL A 19 -4.84 -9.22 1.49
N ALA A 20 -3.59 -9.52 1.81
CA ALA A 20 -2.50 -8.54 1.85
C ALA A 20 -1.94 -8.32 0.43
N GLY A 21 -2.74 -7.71 -0.44
CA GLY A 21 -2.27 -7.24 -1.74
C GLY A 21 -1.52 -5.94 -1.58
N ALA A 22 -0.23 -5.91 -1.92
CA ALA A 22 0.47 -4.65 -2.19
C ALA A 22 -0.11 -4.09 -3.49
N ALA A 23 -1.19 -3.31 -3.38
CA ALA A 23 -1.77 -2.65 -4.52
C ALA A 23 -0.74 -1.64 -5.05
N GLU A 24 -0.18 -1.93 -6.23
CA GLU A 24 0.62 -0.96 -6.96
C GLU A 24 -0.31 0.19 -7.35
N VAL A 25 -0.06 1.38 -6.79
CA VAL A 25 -0.78 2.59 -7.16
C VAL A 25 -0.07 3.20 -8.36
N LEU A 26 -0.71 3.10 -9.52
CA LEU A 26 -0.23 3.78 -10.73
C LEU A 26 -0.48 5.29 -10.57
N LEU A 27 0.60 6.07 -10.60
CA LEU A 27 0.51 7.53 -10.57
C LEU A 27 0.02 8.05 -11.93
N GLY A 28 -0.94 8.96 -11.88
CA GLY A 28 -1.51 9.62 -13.03
C GLY A 28 -1.20 11.13 -13.08
N PRO A 29 -1.39 11.78 -14.24
CA PRO A 29 -1.35 13.23 -14.34
C PRO A 29 -2.27 13.91 -13.33
N GLY A 30 -1.76 14.94 -12.66
CA GLY A 30 -2.50 15.70 -11.66
C GLY A 30 -2.37 15.18 -10.24
N ASP A 31 -1.83 13.97 -10.03
CA ASP A 31 -1.55 13.43 -8.70
C ASP A 31 -0.49 14.28 -7.98
N VAL A 32 -0.67 14.45 -6.68
CA VAL A 32 0.30 15.15 -5.82
C VAL A 32 1.08 14.12 -5.04
N VAL A 33 2.41 14.17 -5.19
CA VAL A 33 3.34 13.28 -4.51
C VAL A 33 4.21 14.06 -3.54
N ARG A 34 4.45 13.46 -2.37
CA ARG A 34 5.38 13.99 -1.37
C ARG A 34 6.59 13.08 -1.28
N LEU A 35 7.75 13.64 -1.61
CA LEU A 35 9.04 12.95 -1.55
C LEU A 35 9.78 13.38 -0.29
N SER A 36 10.37 12.42 0.42
CA SER A 36 11.22 12.66 1.58
C SER A 36 12.55 11.94 1.37
N VAL A 37 13.65 12.69 1.44
CA VAL A 37 14.99 12.13 1.33
C VAL A 37 15.49 11.77 2.72
N TYR A 38 15.79 10.49 2.93
CA TYR A 38 16.31 10.04 4.21
C TYR A 38 17.66 10.70 4.52
N GLY A 39 17.80 11.25 5.73
CA GLY A 39 19.02 11.96 6.14
C GLY A 39 19.13 13.41 5.64
N SER A 40 18.20 13.88 4.81
CA SER A 40 18.17 15.25 4.28
C SER A 40 16.73 15.80 4.29
N PRO A 41 16.21 16.20 5.46
CA PRO A 41 14.83 16.67 5.61
C PRO A 41 14.55 17.97 4.83
N ASP A 42 15.60 18.75 4.55
CA ASP A 42 15.60 19.94 3.71
C ASP A 42 15.28 19.67 2.23
N LEU A 43 15.49 18.43 1.77
CA LEU A 43 15.17 17.98 0.41
C LEU A 43 13.79 17.33 0.32
N SER A 44 12.93 17.51 1.32
CA SER A 44 11.53 17.08 1.22
C SER A 44 10.75 18.02 0.30
N ILE A 45 10.07 17.44 -0.70
CA ILE A 45 9.39 18.19 -1.76
C ILE A 45 7.98 17.63 -1.96
N GLU A 46 7.01 18.51 -2.17
CA GLU A 46 5.66 18.18 -2.63
C GLU A 46 5.48 18.71 -4.06
N THR A 47 5.25 17.81 -5.02
CA THR A 47 5.13 18.16 -6.44
C THR A 47 3.97 17.41 -7.10
N ARG A 48 3.53 17.91 -8.25
CA ARG A 48 2.43 17.34 -9.03
C ARG A 48 2.97 16.61 -10.25
N VAL A 49 2.42 15.44 -10.54
CA VAL A 49 2.71 14.71 -11.79
C VAL A 49 2.12 15.50 -12.96
N SER A 50 2.98 15.86 -13.92
CA SER A 50 2.60 16.58 -15.14
C SER A 50 1.76 15.70 -16.08
N GLU A 51 1.13 16.31 -17.09
CA GLU A 51 0.43 15.59 -18.16
C GLU A 51 1.35 14.67 -18.97
N SER A 52 2.64 15.01 -19.03
CA SER A 52 3.67 14.17 -19.65
C SER A 52 4.19 13.05 -18.73
N GLY A 53 3.72 12.95 -17.49
CA GLY A 53 4.16 11.94 -16.52
C GLY A 53 5.48 12.24 -15.82
N ALA A 54 5.94 13.50 -15.81
CA ALA A 54 7.14 13.96 -15.10
C ALA A 54 6.78 14.69 -13.79
N ILE A 55 7.74 14.86 -12.87
CA ILE A 55 7.59 15.53 -11.56
C ILE A 55 8.58 16.67 -11.36
#